data_AF-A0A498NQQ5-F1
#
_entry.id   AF-A0A498NQQ5-F1
#
_cell.length_a   1.000
_cell.length_b   1.000
_cell.length_c   1.000
_cell.angle_alpha   90.00
_cell.angle_beta   90.00
_cell.angle_gamma   90.00
#
_symmetry.space_group_name_H-M   'P 1'
#
loop_
_entity.id
_entity.type
_entity.pdbx_description
1 polymer ?
#
loop_
_entity_poly.entity_id
_entity_poly.type
_entity_poly.pdbx_seq_one_letter_code
_entity_poly.pdbx_strand_id
1 'polypeptide(L)'
;MLLLLLKLRISQDYTRTNEVPHIALLGSGGGQRAMVGLLGSLVELDKAGLLDCMLYLNGVSGSTWCMASLYKEPDWSTKLDTVKDKIIKRLSGPEVSWGDAYAKLKKYHKKDNFSLTDVWAVMVVTEYVKEIDEHKLTDQWDQLSKDPFPIYAAIDKQCKQKKDGDPWFEISPHEAGYSLTGAFVETSSFCSQFDNGSKKKQQPEMDMLYLQDPKDPPVEMYYQVLMDLVDMNLSVLNGKDPSDLDQSIRKLLNDLFLSICTCMAKWIWGRNYNFLHKMTDEAVPAALLESETRDYEDAGLLLNSPYFSVLREERHIDLIISLDYSDGDPFMTVRKAAEMCKKLNIPFPEVNIPSEDLEKPKDFYVFKGQNAPTVIHIPLFNVVNCGGKLRLSS
;
A
#
# COMPACT_ATOMS: atom_id res chain seq x y z
N MET A 1 13.59 -1.99 23.79
CA MET A 1 12.96 -3.27 24.19
C MET A 1 12.40 -3.26 25.62
N LEU A 2 13.22 -3.11 26.67
CA LEU A 2 12.78 -3.19 28.08
C LEU A 2 11.60 -2.26 28.40
N LEU A 3 11.65 -0.99 27.97
CA LEU A 3 10.60 0.00 28.22
C LEU A 3 9.29 -0.30 27.48
N LEU A 4 9.38 -0.78 26.23
CA LEU A 4 8.25 -1.22 25.40
C LEU A 4 7.63 -2.49 25.98
N LEU A 5 8.42 -3.50 26.32
CA LEU A 5 7.97 -4.74 26.96
C LEU A 5 7.42 -4.49 28.37
N LEU A 6 8.00 -3.55 29.14
CA LEU A 6 7.48 -3.11 30.45
C LEU A 6 6.14 -2.37 30.30
N LYS A 7 6.01 -1.48 29.30
CA LYS A 7 4.75 -0.80 28.97
C LYS A 7 3.67 -1.77 28.45
N LEU A 8 4.07 -2.80 27.69
CA LEU A 8 3.18 -3.83 27.14
C LEU A 8 3.00 -5.05 28.05
N ARG A 9 3.63 -5.09 29.23
CA ARG A 9 3.60 -6.21 30.19
C ARG A 9 4.02 -7.59 29.61
N ILE A 10 4.91 -7.61 28.63
CA ILE A 10 5.42 -8.84 28.03
C ILE A 10 6.66 -9.30 28.83
N SER A 11 6.60 -10.50 29.44
CA SER A 11 7.68 -11.05 30.25
C SER A 11 8.94 -11.34 29.41
N GLN A 12 10.10 -10.99 29.95
CA GLN A 12 11.42 -11.14 29.32
C GLN A 12 11.75 -12.60 29.03
N ASP A 13 11.97 -12.92 27.76
CA ASP A 13 12.84 -14.00 27.28
C ASP A 13 13.33 -13.60 25.89
N TYR A 14 14.26 -12.63 25.82
CA TYR A 14 14.96 -12.31 24.57
C TYR A 14 16.45 -12.27 24.87
N THR A 15 17.18 -13.17 24.22
CA THR A 15 18.61 -13.44 24.40
C THR A 15 19.46 -13.13 23.16
N ARG A 16 18.92 -12.40 22.18
CA ARG A 16 19.77 -11.80 21.13
C ARG A 16 20.36 -10.49 21.64
N THR A 17 21.55 -10.61 22.22
CA THR A 17 22.66 -9.63 22.24
C THR A 17 22.37 -8.16 22.62
N ASN A 18 23.42 -7.38 22.91
CA ASN A 18 23.35 -5.99 23.38
C ASN A 18 22.85 -4.96 22.33
N GLU A 19 22.00 -5.37 21.38
CA GLU A 19 21.61 -4.59 20.20
C GLU A 19 20.18 -4.04 20.33
N VAL A 20 19.91 -2.92 19.64
CA VAL A 20 18.58 -2.31 19.61
C VAL A 20 17.68 -3.15 18.70
N PRO A 21 16.48 -3.59 19.13
CA PRO A 21 15.65 -4.47 18.32
C PRO A 21 15.12 -3.76 17.08
N HIS A 22 15.00 -4.49 15.98
CA HIS A 22 14.35 -4.00 14.77
C HIS A 22 12.83 -4.19 14.89
N ILE A 23 12.10 -3.08 14.92
CA ILE A 23 10.64 -3.07 15.09
C ILE A 23 9.98 -2.56 13.82
N ALA A 24 9.05 -3.34 13.28
CA ALA A 24 8.24 -2.95 12.12
C ALA A 24 6.78 -2.70 12.53
N LEU A 25 6.23 -1.58 12.07
CA LEU A 25 4.81 -1.25 12.18
C LEU A 25 4.13 -1.52 10.84
N LEU A 26 3.03 -2.27 10.87
CA LEU A 26 2.29 -2.69 9.67
C LEU A 26 0.86 -2.15 9.76
N GLY A 27 0.44 -1.37 8.76
CA GLY A 27 -0.94 -0.94 8.57
C GLY A 27 -1.64 -1.78 7.51
N SER A 28 -2.72 -2.46 7.88
CA SER A 28 -3.58 -3.19 6.95
C SER A 28 -4.30 -2.26 5.97
N GLY A 29 -4.98 -2.84 4.98
CA GLY A 29 -5.85 -2.10 4.09
C GLY A 29 -7.24 -1.83 4.69
N GLY A 30 -8.03 -1.02 3.99
CA GLY A 30 -9.36 -0.59 4.45
C GLY A 30 -9.80 0.80 3.99
N GLY A 31 -9.23 1.32 2.89
CA GLY A 31 -9.55 2.66 2.37
C GLY A 31 -9.41 3.77 3.42
N GLN A 32 -10.34 4.73 3.43
CA GLN A 32 -10.28 5.87 4.36
C GLN A 32 -10.29 5.44 5.84
N ARG A 33 -10.92 4.31 6.19
CA ARG A 33 -10.89 3.78 7.56
C ARG A 33 -9.47 3.41 7.99
N ALA A 34 -8.72 2.72 7.13
CA ALA A 34 -7.32 2.40 7.40
C ALA A 34 -6.45 3.66 7.43
N MET A 35 -6.69 4.62 6.53
CA MET A 35 -5.98 5.90 6.51
C MET A 35 -6.10 6.65 7.85
N VAL A 36 -7.33 6.87 8.32
CA VAL A 36 -7.59 7.58 9.58
C VAL A 36 -7.19 6.73 10.79
N GLY A 37 -7.41 5.42 10.71
CA GLY A 37 -7.00 4.46 11.73
C GLY A 37 -5.49 4.48 11.97
N LEU A 38 -4.68 4.45 10.91
CA LEU A 38 -3.23 4.52 10.99
C LEU A 38 -2.75 5.86 11.55
N LEU A 39 -3.32 6.98 11.09
CA LEU A 39 -2.98 8.29 11.64
C LEU A 39 -3.26 8.35 13.14
N GLY A 40 -4.41 7.84 13.59
CA GLY A 40 -4.74 7.75 15.02
C GLY A 40 -3.79 6.85 15.80
N SER A 41 -3.46 5.66 15.27
CA SER A 41 -2.52 4.74 15.90
C SER A 41 -1.13 5.35 16.06
N LEU A 42 -0.63 6.06 15.05
CA LEU A 42 0.67 6.75 15.12
C LEU A 42 0.68 7.84 16.20
N VAL A 43 -0.41 8.60 16.33
CA VAL A 43 -0.56 9.62 17.38
C VAL A 43 -0.53 9.00 18.77
N GLU A 44 -1.17 7.86 18.97
CA GLU A 44 -1.13 7.17 20.26
C GLU A 44 0.23 6.53 20.55
N LEU A 45 0.92 6.02 19.52
CA LEU A 45 2.30 5.54 19.65
C LEU A 45 3.26 6.67 20.04
N ASP A 46 3.10 7.87 19.45
CA ASP A 46 3.88 9.06 19.79
C ASP A 46 3.65 9.51 21.24
N LYS A 47 2.38 9.65 21.65
CA LYS A 47 2.03 9.96 23.06
C LYS A 47 2.56 8.93 24.04
N ALA A 48 2.59 7.66 23.65
CA ALA A 48 3.16 6.59 24.44
C ALA A 48 4.70 6.58 24.44
N GLY A 49 5.36 7.44 23.66
CA GLY A 49 6.82 7.49 23.50
C GLY A 49 7.37 6.21 22.85
N LEU A 50 6.61 5.62 21.94
CA LEU A 50 6.93 4.38 21.23
C LEU A 50 7.19 4.59 19.75
N LEU A 51 6.74 5.69 19.15
CA LEU A 51 6.92 5.97 17.72
C LEU A 51 8.40 5.98 17.32
N ASP A 52 9.26 6.62 18.11
CA ASP A 52 10.72 6.66 17.91
C ASP A 52 11.41 5.29 17.93
N CYS A 53 10.71 4.24 18.37
CA CYS A 53 11.25 2.87 18.36
C CYS A 53 10.98 2.14 17.04
N MET A 54 10.13 2.68 16.15
CA MET A 54 9.75 2.03 14.90
C MET A 54 10.85 2.23 13.86
N LEU A 55 11.43 1.13 13.37
CA LEU A 55 12.42 1.17 12.30
C LEU A 55 11.74 1.23 10.92
N TYR A 56 10.63 0.51 10.76
CA TYR A 56 9.89 0.43 9.50
C TYR A 56 8.42 0.79 9.70
N LEU A 57 7.86 1.52 8.73
CA LEU A 57 6.41 1.71 8.58
C LEU A 57 5.98 1.13 7.24
N ASN A 58 5.16 0.09 7.30
CA ASN A 58 4.71 -0.66 6.14
C ASN A 58 3.20 -0.47 5.97
N GLY A 59 2.74 -0.30 4.74
CA GLY A 59 1.33 -0.12 4.46
C GLY A 59 0.86 -0.88 3.23
N VAL A 60 -0.39 -1.30 3.27
CA VAL A 60 -1.17 -1.73 2.13
C VAL A 60 -2.47 -0.91 2.07
N SER A 61 -2.97 -0.69 0.87
CA SER A 61 -4.24 -0.02 0.57
C SER A 61 -4.36 1.31 1.29
N GLY A 62 -5.50 1.59 1.92
CA GLY A 62 -5.73 2.84 2.65
C GLY A 62 -4.65 3.28 3.65
N SER A 63 -3.86 2.37 4.22
CA SER A 63 -2.70 2.75 5.06
C SER A 63 -1.63 3.51 4.26
N THR A 64 -1.44 3.17 2.98
CA THR A 64 -0.52 3.89 2.07
C THR A 64 -0.93 5.34 1.85
N TRP A 65 -2.23 5.67 1.92
CA TRP A 65 -2.73 7.04 1.79
C TRP A 65 -2.33 7.91 2.98
N CYS A 66 -2.34 7.31 4.17
CA CYS A 66 -1.84 7.95 5.39
C CYS A 66 -0.33 8.14 5.30
N MET A 67 0.42 7.10 4.94
CA MET A 67 1.87 7.18 4.74
C MET A 67 2.24 8.27 3.73
N ALA A 68 1.66 8.25 2.53
CA ALA A 68 1.92 9.27 1.51
C ALA A 68 1.64 10.70 2.04
N SER A 69 0.62 10.87 2.87
CA SER A 69 0.32 12.17 3.48
C SER A 69 1.33 12.61 4.55
N LEU A 70 1.93 11.66 5.28
CA LEU A 70 2.92 11.91 6.33
C LEU A 70 4.29 12.24 5.71
N TYR A 71 4.78 11.41 4.79
CA TYR A 71 6.13 11.52 4.22
C TYR A 71 6.32 12.72 3.28
N LYS A 72 5.27 13.48 2.98
CA LYS A 72 5.40 14.81 2.37
C LYS A 72 6.11 15.83 3.26
N GLU A 73 6.05 15.60 4.57
CA GLU A 73 6.67 16.46 5.57
C GLU A 73 7.93 15.76 6.09
N PRO A 74 9.13 16.30 5.83
CA PRO A 74 10.35 15.74 6.39
C PRO A 74 10.31 15.74 7.92
N ASP A 75 10.82 14.67 8.54
CA ASP A 75 10.82 14.45 9.99
C ASP A 75 9.40 14.59 10.60
N TRP A 76 8.37 14.08 9.91
CA TRP A 76 6.98 14.23 10.34
C TRP A 76 6.74 13.67 11.75
N SER A 77 7.44 12.60 12.12
CA SER A 77 7.32 11.92 13.42
C SER A 77 7.60 12.89 14.58
N THR A 78 8.57 13.80 14.43
CA THR A 78 8.94 14.77 15.46
C THR A 78 7.95 15.93 15.63
N LYS A 79 7.00 16.07 14.70
CA LYS A 79 6.00 17.14 14.63
C LYS A 79 4.61 16.58 14.30
N LEU A 80 4.33 15.34 14.72
CA LEU A 80 3.16 14.57 14.30
C LEU A 80 1.85 15.30 14.59
N ASP A 81 1.73 16.00 15.71
CA ASP A 81 0.51 16.78 16.01
C ASP A 81 0.21 17.83 14.95
N THR A 82 1.22 18.57 14.48
CA THR A 82 1.05 19.58 13.44
C THR A 82 0.73 18.94 12.08
N VAL A 83 1.40 17.83 11.75
CA VAL A 83 1.17 17.10 10.50
C VAL A 83 -0.23 16.49 10.46
N LYS A 84 -0.65 15.87 11.57
CA LYS A 84 -2.02 15.36 11.78
C LYS A 84 -3.06 16.47 11.56
N ASP A 85 -2.87 17.64 12.15
CA ASP A 85 -3.82 18.76 12.00
C ASP A 85 -3.91 19.25 10.55
N LYS A 86 -2.76 19.31 9.83
CA LYS A 86 -2.74 19.61 8.38
C LYS A 86 -3.52 18.57 7.58
N ILE A 87 -3.30 17.28 7.86
CA ILE A 87 -4.00 16.17 7.19
C ILE A 87 -5.51 16.26 7.47
N ILE A 88 -5.94 16.41 8.72
CA ILE A 88 -7.36 16.51 9.09
C ILE A 88 -8.01 17.72 8.42
N LYS A 89 -7.33 18.88 8.43
CA LYS A 89 -7.81 20.09 7.77
C LYS A 89 -8.02 19.87 6.26
N ARG A 90 -7.08 19.19 5.60
CA ARG A 90 -7.18 18.85 4.18
C ARG A 90 -8.36 17.90 3.91
N LEU A 91 -8.48 16.83 4.70
CA LEU A 91 -9.57 15.85 4.58
C LEU A 91 -10.96 16.45 4.83
N SER A 92 -11.04 17.51 5.63
CA SER A 92 -12.27 18.29 5.88
C SER A 92 -12.49 19.42 4.85
N GLY A 93 -11.57 19.56 3.90
CA GLY A 93 -11.56 20.62 2.91
C GLY A 93 -12.39 20.31 1.66
N PRO A 94 -12.34 21.19 0.65
CA PRO A 94 -13.00 20.97 -0.61
C PRO A 94 -12.39 19.80 -1.39
N GLU A 95 -13.16 19.25 -2.30
CA GLU A 95 -12.71 18.20 -3.21
C GLU A 95 -11.76 18.74 -4.26
N VAL A 96 -10.97 17.84 -4.84
CA VAL A 96 -10.19 18.14 -6.03
C VAL A 96 -11.15 18.51 -7.16
N SER A 97 -10.87 19.62 -7.85
CA SER A 97 -11.76 20.06 -8.93
C SER A 97 -11.74 19.06 -10.08
N TRP A 98 -12.89 18.89 -10.75
CA TRP A 98 -12.96 18.04 -11.95
C TRP A 98 -11.99 18.49 -13.06
N GLY A 99 -11.66 19.78 -13.13
CA GLY A 99 -10.67 20.31 -14.07
C GLY A 99 -9.26 19.81 -13.77
N ASP A 100 -8.85 19.80 -12.50
CA ASP A 100 -7.53 19.32 -12.07
C ASP A 100 -7.43 17.80 -12.21
N ALA A 101 -8.48 17.07 -11.80
CA ALA A 101 -8.58 15.63 -11.99
C ALA A 101 -8.49 15.26 -13.49
N TYR A 102 -9.22 15.94 -14.35
CA TYR A 102 -9.13 15.75 -15.80
C TYR A 102 -7.71 16.02 -16.34
N ALA A 103 -7.08 17.12 -15.93
CA ALA A 103 -5.73 17.46 -16.35
C ALA A 103 -4.72 16.37 -15.94
N LYS A 104 -4.87 15.82 -14.74
CA LYS A 104 -4.06 14.71 -14.23
C LYS A 104 -4.30 13.42 -15.00
N LEU A 105 -5.55 13.03 -15.23
CA LEU A 105 -5.89 11.83 -15.99
C LEU A 105 -5.38 11.91 -17.44
N LYS A 106 -5.46 13.10 -18.06
CA LYS A 106 -4.87 13.38 -19.37
C LYS A 106 -3.35 13.22 -19.39
N LYS A 107 -2.65 13.58 -18.29
CA LYS A 107 -1.20 13.36 -18.15
C LYS A 107 -0.89 11.86 -18.07
N TYR A 108 -1.67 11.10 -17.30
CA TYR A 108 -1.53 9.64 -17.21
C TYR A 108 -1.82 8.90 -18.51
N HIS A 109 -2.83 9.35 -19.28
CA HIS A 109 -3.17 8.74 -20.56
C HIS A 109 -2.05 8.80 -21.60
N LYS A 110 -1.07 9.70 -21.42
CA LYS A 110 0.13 9.80 -22.27
C LYS A 110 1.24 8.81 -21.89
N LYS A 111 1.11 8.06 -20.79
CA LYS A 111 2.07 7.03 -20.38
C LYS A 111 2.04 5.88 -21.38
N ASP A 112 3.18 5.21 -21.55
CA ASP A 112 3.27 4.01 -22.38
C ASP A 112 2.34 2.89 -21.87
N ASN A 113 2.19 2.77 -20.54
CA ASN A 113 1.40 1.73 -19.88
C ASN A 113 0.24 2.33 -19.05
N PHE A 114 -0.75 2.92 -19.74
CA PHE A 114 -1.99 3.34 -19.07
C PHE A 114 -2.82 2.14 -18.57
N SER A 115 -3.39 2.25 -17.38
CA SER A 115 -4.11 1.17 -16.69
C SER A 115 -5.28 1.69 -15.84
N LEU A 116 -6.08 0.79 -15.27
CA LEU A 116 -7.15 1.16 -14.33
C LEU A 116 -6.61 1.81 -13.04
N THR A 117 -5.38 1.54 -12.64
CA THR A 117 -4.73 2.23 -11.51
C THR A 117 -4.64 3.73 -11.74
N ASP A 118 -4.34 4.15 -12.97
CA ASP A 118 -4.28 5.58 -13.31
C ASP A 118 -5.64 6.25 -13.16
N VAL A 119 -6.73 5.55 -13.53
CA VAL A 119 -8.10 6.04 -13.36
C VAL A 119 -8.48 6.06 -11.88
N TRP A 120 -8.25 4.96 -11.15
CA TRP A 120 -8.55 4.83 -9.73
C TRP A 120 -7.86 5.90 -8.89
N ALA A 121 -6.57 6.12 -9.14
CA ALA A 121 -5.77 7.13 -8.46
C ALA A 121 -6.37 8.53 -8.62
N VAL A 122 -6.83 8.88 -9.82
CA VAL A 122 -7.41 10.20 -10.07
C VAL A 122 -8.86 10.31 -9.57
N MET A 123 -9.68 9.32 -9.86
CA MET A 123 -11.13 9.41 -9.62
C MET A 123 -11.50 9.10 -8.17
N VAL A 124 -10.80 8.15 -7.53
CA VAL A 124 -11.21 7.59 -6.23
C VAL A 124 -10.28 8.05 -5.13
N VAL A 125 -8.95 7.90 -5.30
CA VAL A 125 -8.02 8.29 -4.23
C VAL A 125 -8.14 9.78 -3.93
N THR A 126 -8.20 10.65 -4.95
CA THR A 126 -8.35 12.10 -4.74
C THR A 126 -9.66 12.48 -4.04
N GLU A 127 -10.73 11.71 -4.22
CA GLU A 127 -12.00 11.91 -3.50
C GLU A 127 -11.81 11.71 -2.00
N TYR A 128 -11.04 10.70 -1.58
CA TYR A 128 -10.80 10.42 -0.17
C TYR A 128 -9.69 11.29 0.44
N VAL A 129 -8.56 11.45 -0.27
CA VAL A 129 -7.40 12.17 0.28
C VAL A 129 -7.48 13.68 0.06
N LYS A 130 -8.40 14.14 -0.80
CA LYS A 130 -8.67 15.54 -1.16
C LYS A 130 -7.44 16.27 -1.73
N GLU A 131 -6.62 15.56 -2.50
CA GLU A 131 -5.36 16.09 -3.05
C GLU A 131 -4.86 15.30 -4.28
N ILE A 132 -4.16 15.98 -5.19
CA ILE A 132 -3.34 15.37 -6.24
C ILE A 132 -1.88 15.49 -5.81
N ASP A 133 -1.29 14.37 -5.38
CA ASP A 133 0.12 14.34 -4.97
C ASP A 133 1.04 13.94 -6.13
N GLU A 134 1.68 14.92 -6.77
CA GLU A 134 2.61 14.68 -7.88
C GLU A 134 4.07 14.49 -7.47
N HIS A 135 4.39 14.50 -6.16
CA HIS A 135 5.74 14.22 -5.68
C HIS A 135 6.11 12.77 -5.94
N LYS A 136 7.41 12.50 -6.08
CA LYS A 136 7.93 11.13 -6.21
C LYS A 136 8.27 10.56 -4.84
N LEU A 137 8.32 9.24 -4.75
CA LEU A 137 8.73 8.59 -3.50
C LEU A 137 10.20 8.89 -3.18
N THR A 138 11.06 8.95 -4.20
CA THR A 138 12.47 9.31 -4.02
C THR A 138 12.68 10.76 -3.55
N ASP A 139 11.75 11.67 -3.85
CA ASP A 139 11.81 13.08 -3.41
C ASP A 139 11.51 13.22 -1.90
N GLN A 140 10.84 12.24 -1.30
CA GLN A 140 10.26 12.32 0.05
C GLN A 140 11.15 11.73 1.15
N TRP A 141 12.32 11.17 0.80
CA TRP A 141 13.19 10.50 1.77
C TRP A 141 14.59 11.13 1.84
N ASP A 142 15.01 11.41 3.07
CA ASP A 142 16.38 11.79 3.42
C ASP A 142 17.02 10.64 4.20
N GLN A 143 18.28 10.30 3.90
CA GLN A 143 19.04 9.30 4.65
C GLN A 143 19.29 9.70 6.12
N LEU A 144 19.16 11.00 6.43
CA LEU A 144 19.24 11.54 7.79
C LEU A 144 17.86 11.68 8.46
N SER A 145 16.79 11.19 7.82
CA SER A 145 15.43 11.23 8.35
C SER A 145 15.34 10.54 9.71
N LYS A 146 14.55 11.14 10.60
CA LYS A 146 14.19 10.55 11.90
C LYS A 146 12.93 9.69 11.84
N ASP A 147 12.26 9.67 10.69
CA ASP A 147 11.03 8.92 10.50
C ASP A 147 11.32 7.43 10.31
N PRO A 148 10.37 6.53 10.63
CA PRO A 148 10.48 5.13 10.25
C PRO A 148 10.64 4.99 8.74
N PHE A 149 11.39 3.99 8.26
CA PHE A 149 11.59 3.77 6.83
C PHE A 149 10.29 3.27 6.16
N PRO A 150 9.75 3.98 5.13
CA PRO A 150 8.48 3.62 4.52
C PRO A 150 8.62 2.49 3.50
N ILE A 151 7.71 1.53 3.58
CA ILE A 151 7.58 0.44 2.60
C ILE A 151 6.12 0.29 2.17
N TYR A 152 5.87 0.40 0.87
CA TYR A 152 4.56 0.27 0.25
C TYR A 152 4.46 -1.12 -0.39
N ALA A 153 3.45 -1.90 -0.01
CA ALA A 153 3.26 -3.25 -0.52
C ALA A 153 2.23 -3.30 -1.65
N ALA A 154 2.55 -4.08 -2.68
CA ALA A 154 1.66 -4.43 -3.78
C ALA A 154 1.81 -5.92 -4.09
N ILE A 155 0.99 -6.43 -5.01
CA ILE A 155 1.15 -7.79 -5.52
C ILE A 155 1.27 -7.82 -7.03
N ASP A 156 2.02 -8.79 -7.52
CA ASP A 156 2.06 -9.12 -8.93
C ASP A 156 0.91 -10.07 -9.30
N LYS A 157 0.06 -9.60 -10.22
CA LYS A 157 -1.14 -10.32 -10.68
C LYS A 157 -0.80 -11.63 -11.38
N GLN A 158 0.19 -11.64 -12.26
CA GLN A 158 0.54 -12.81 -13.06
C GLN A 158 1.09 -13.93 -12.17
N CYS A 159 1.94 -13.61 -11.19
CA CYS A 159 2.45 -14.57 -10.21
C CYS A 159 1.34 -15.10 -9.30
N LYS A 160 0.44 -14.23 -8.83
CA LYS A 160 -0.77 -14.65 -8.09
C LYS A 160 -1.64 -15.61 -8.88
N GLN A 161 -1.88 -15.35 -10.17
CA GLN A 161 -2.74 -16.19 -11.03
C GLN A 161 -2.10 -17.54 -11.36
N LYS A 162 -0.82 -17.56 -11.72
CA LYS A 162 -0.09 -18.81 -12.03
C LYS A 162 0.16 -19.65 -10.77
N LYS A 163 0.07 -19.06 -9.57
CA LYS A 163 0.52 -19.67 -8.29
C LYS A 163 1.96 -20.18 -8.38
N ASP A 164 2.76 -19.46 -9.16
CA ASP A 164 4.13 -19.76 -9.49
C ASP A 164 4.92 -18.44 -9.48
N GLY A 165 6.10 -18.48 -8.85
CA GLY A 165 6.92 -17.31 -8.56
C GLY A 165 6.54 -16.54 -7.29
N ASP A 166 6.99 -15.29 -7.23
CA ASP A 166 6.85 -14.41 -6.07
C ASP A 166 5.80 -13.33 -6.35
N PRO A 167 4.61 -13.39 -5.71
CA PRO A 167 3.59 -12.39 -5.89
C PRO A 167 3.85 -11.12 -5.07
N TRP A 168 4.80 -11.10 -4.12
CA TRP A 168 4.95 -10.00 -3.16
C TRP A 168 5.89 -8.93 -3.70
N PHE A 169 5.33 -7.77 -4.03
CA PHE A 169 6.08 -6.64 -4.52
C PHE A 169 6.13 -5.55 -3.45
N GLU A 170 7.30 -4.96 -3.24
CA GLU A 170 7.47 -3.85 -2.31
C GLU A 170 8.17 -2.68 -2.99
N ILE A 171 7.81 -1.47 -2.56
CA ILE A 171 8.35 -0.21 -3.07
C ILE A 171 8.78 0.62 -1.87
N SER A 172 10.03 1.05 -1.88
CA SER A 172 10.62 1.93 -0.87
C SER A 172 11.28 3.14 -1.55
N PRO A 173 11.78 4.14 -0.80
CA PRO A 173 12.54 5.22 -1.40
C PRO A 173 13.84 4.80 -2.10
N HIS A 174 14.37 3.61 -1.82
CA HIS A 174 15.62 3.13 -2.40
C HIS A 174 15.41 2.15 -3.55
N GLU A 175 14.55 1.17 -3.33
CA GLU A 175 14.34 0.06 -4.25
C GLU A 175 12.88 -0.36 -4.36
N ALA A 176 12.55 -0.94 -5.52
CA ALA A 176 11.28 -1.59 -5.82
C ALA A 176 11.54 -3.01 -6.34
N GLY A 177 10.83 -4.01 -5.82
CA GLY A 177 11.12 -5.39 -6.18
C GLY A 177 10.35 -6.47 -5.43
N TYR A 178 10.79 -7.70 -5.65
CA TYR A 178 10.14 -8.93 -5.22
C TYR A 178 10.71 -9.44 -3.90
N SER A 179 9.86 -9.53 -2.88
CA SER A 179 10.29 -9.73 -1.47
C SER A 179 10.86 -11.13 -1.21
N LEU A 180 10.29 -12.19 -1.80
CA LEU A 180 10.76 -13.56 -1.67
C LEU A 180 11.91 -13.88 -2.62
N THR A 181 11.90 -13.29 -3.81
CA THR A 181 12.95 -13.54 -4.83
C THR A 181 14.23 -12.78 -4.51
N GLY A 182 14.15 -11.66 -3.77
CA GLY A 182 15.31 -10.80 -3.54
C GLY A 182 15.71 -9.97 -4.77
N ALA A 183 14.80 -9.84 -5.74
CA ALA A 183 15.08 -9.19 -7.02
C ALA A 183 14.56 -7.75 -7.01
N PHE A 184 15.47 -6.77 -7.10
CA PHE A 184 15.18 -5.36 -6.92
C PHE A 184 15.78 -4.48 -8.02
N VAL A 185 15.18 -3.32 -8.20
CA VAL A 185 15.69 -2.22 -9.03
C VAL A 185 15.58 -0.92 -8.23
N GLU A 186 16.41 0.08 -8.51
CA GLU A 186 16.24 1.42 -7.94
C GLU A 186 14.83 1.94 -8.19
N THR A 187 14.20 2.58 -7.19
CA THR A 187 12.81 3.07 -7.30
C THR A 187 12.62 4.06 -8.45
N SER A 188 13.60 4.92 -8.71
CA SER A 188 13.59 5.84 -9.86
C SER A 188 13.65 5.14 -11.23
N SER A 189 14.05 3.86 -11.23
CA SER A 189 14.14 3.01 -12.41
C SER A 189 12.95 2.07 -12.54
N PHE A 190 12.11 1.94 -11.50
CA PHE A 190 10.86 1.22 -11.58
C PHE A 190 10.01 1.78 -12.73
N CYS A 191 9.32 0.88 -13.43
CA CYS A 191 8.54 1.17 -14.64
C CYS A 191 9.34 1.49 -15.90
N SER A 192 10.67 1.59 -15.85
CA SER A 192 11.50 1.73 -17.06
C SER A 192 11.54 0.43 -17.88
N GLN A 193 11.82 0.53 -19.18
CA GLN A 193 11.99 -0.66 -20.02
C GLN A 193 13.35 -1.31 -19.76
N PHE A 194 13.36 -2.62 -19.57
CA PHE A 194 14.57 -3.43 -19.46
C PHE A 194 14.53 -4.58 -20.47
N ASP A 195 15.71 -5.05 -20.84
CA ASP A 195 15.86 -6.30 -21.59
C ASP A 195 17.23 -6.89 -21.24
N ASN A 196 17.17 -8.13 -20.74
CA ASN A 196 18.30 -8.91 -20.22
C ASN A 196 19.15 -8.13 -19.20
N GLY A 197 18.50 -7.63 -18.14
CA GLY A 197 19.15 -6.90 -17.04
C GLY A 197 19.63 -5.49 -17.38
N SER A 198 19.47 -5.04 -18.63
CA SER A 198 19.91 -3.71 -19.08
C SER A 198 18.72 -2.78 -19.32
N LYS A 199 18.74 -1.60 -18.69
CA LYS A 199 17.75 -0.55 -18.93
C LYS A 199 17.85 -0.05 -20.39
N LYS A 200 16.75 -0.11 -21.13
CA LYS A 200 16.66 0.31 -22.55
C LYS A 200 16.06 1.69 -22.71
N LYS A 201 15.00 2.00 -21.95
CA LYS A 201 14.31 3.30 -21.99
C LYS A 201 13.92 3.70 -20.58
N GLN A 202 14.47 4.82 -20.12
CA GLN A 202 14.06 5.44 -18.87
C GLN A 202 12.63 5.96 -19.01
N GLN A 203 11.78 5.62 -18.04
CA GLN A 203 10.46 6.23 -17.86
C GLN A 203 10.51 7.24 -16.71
N PRO A 204 9.63 8.25 -16.67
CA PRO A 204 9.47 9.07 -15.49
C PRO A 204 9.10 8.21 -14.28
N GLU A 205 9.70 8.48 -13.12
CA GLU A 205 9.28 7.88 -11.86
C GLU A 205 7.81 8.22 -11.59
N MET A 206 7.10 7.26 -11.00
CA MET A 206 5.70 7.43 -10.65
C MET A 206 5.55 8.35 -9.45
N ASP A 207 4.49 9.16 -9.50
CA ASP A 207 4.14 10.00 -8.37
C ASP A 207 3.39 9.24 -7.28
N MET A 208 3.33 9.84 -6.11
CA MET A 208 2.68 9.28 -4.93
C MET A 208 1.18 9.10 -5.11
N LEU A 209 0.50 9.87 -5.98
CA LEU A 209 -0.91 9.62 -6.28
C LEU A 209 -1.10 8.24 -6.94
N TYR A 210 -0.22 7.85 -7.88
CA TYR A 210 -0.27 6.52 -8.47
C TYR A 210 0.08 5.41 -7.47
N LEU A 211 1.08 5.63 -6.59
CA LEU A 211 1.55 4.64 -5.62
C LEU A 211 0.57 4.40 -4.45
N GLN A 212 -0.47 5.24 -4.31
CA GLN A 212 -1.53 5.13 -3.29
C GLN A 212 -2.58 4.04 -3.61
N ASP A 213 -2.06 2.85 -3.85
CA ASP A 213 -2.69 1.53 -4.00
C ASP A 213 -3.93 1.37 -4.93
N PRO A 214 -3.84 0.55 -6.00
CA PRO A 214 -4.99 0.12 -6.81
C PRO A 214 -5.87 -0.94 -6.15
N LYS A 215 -6.87 -0.52 -5.39
CA LYS A 215 -7.90 -1.43 -4.87
C LYS A 215 -8.81 -1.95 -6.00
N ASP A 216 -9.14 -3.24 -5.97
CA ASP A 216 -10.24 -3.81 -6.76
C ASP A 216 -11.59 -3.26 -6.25
N PRO A 217 -12.28 -2.40 -7.02
CA PRO A 217 -13.58 -1.91 -6.64
C PRO A 217 -14.65 -3.01 -6.68
N PRO A 218 -15.68 -2.93 -5.82
CA PRO A 218 -16.95 -3.60 -6.11
C PRO A 218 -17.46 -3.20 -7.51
N VAL A 219 -18.17 -4.10 -8.20
CA VAL A 219 -18.67 -3.89 -9.57
C VAL A 219 -19.48 -2.58 -9.69
N GLU A 220 -20.21 -2.22 -8.64
CA GLU A 220 -21.01 -1.00 -8.52
C GLU A 220 -20.17 0.28 -8.66
N MET A 221 -18.92 0.23 -8.19
CA MET A 221 -18.02 1.37 -8.24
C MET A 221 -17.46 1.60 -9.65
N TYR A 222 -17.45 0.60 -10.53
CA TYR A 222 -17.11 0.81 -11.95
C TYR A 222 -18.18 1.60 -12.68
N TYR A 223 -19.46 1.35 -12.37
CA TYR A 223 -20.55 2.19 -12.86
C TYR A 223 -20.39 3.61 -12.37
N GLN A 224 -20.03 3.79 -11.08
CA GLN A 224 -19.80 5.12 -10.54
C GLN A 224 -18.63 5.84 -11.23
N VAL A 225 -17.47 5.19 -11.38
CA VAL A 225 -16.33 5.76 -12.13
C VAL A 225 -16.71 6.13 -13.56
N LEU A 226 -17.51 5.30 -14.24
CA LEU A 226 -18.02 5.62 -15.56
C LEU A 226 -18.95 6.83 -15.57
N MET A 227 -19.84 6.96 -14.59
CA MET A 227 -20.71 8.13 -14.42
C MET A 227 -19.90 9.38 -14.07
N ASP A 228 -18.92 9.28 -13.17
CA ASP A 228 -18.04 10.38 -12.79
C ASP A 228 -17.19 10.86 -13.96
N LEU A 229 -16.77 9.96 -14.85
CA LEU A 229 -16.10 10.34 -16.10
C LEU A 229 -17.05 11.10 -17.03
N VAL A 230 -18.33 10.73 -17.11
CA VAL A 230 -19.34 11.49 -17.85
C VAL A 230 -19.56 12.87 -17.22
N ASP A 231 -19.70 12.95 -15.90
CA ASP A 231 -19.92 14.19 -15.16
C ASP A 231 -18.69 15.10 -15.17
N MET A 232 -17.47 14.55 -15.08
CA MET A 232 -16.21 15.27 -15.28
C MET A 232 -16.17 15.86 -16.68
N ASN A 233 -16.51 15.08 -17.71
CA ASN A 233 -16.58 15.57 -19.08
C ASN A 233 -17.60 16.70 -19.18
N LEU A 234 -18.83 16.53 -18.70
CA LEU A 234 -19.85 17.58 -18.69
C LEU A 234 -19.41 18.84 -17.93
N SER A 235 -18.70 18.68 -16.82
CA SER A 235 -18.19 19.77 -15.98
C SER A 235 -17.07 20.56 -16.65
N VAL A 236 -16.12 19.88 -17.31
CA VAL A 236 -15.08 20.52 -18.14
C VAL A 236 -15.72 21.25 -19.33
N LEU A 237 -16.91 20.83 -19.76
CA LEU A 237 -17.67 21.40 -20.86
C LEU A 237 -18.65 22.52 -20.45
N ASN A 238 -19.03 22.61 -19.16
CA ASN A 238 -20.04 23.56 -18.69
C ASN A 238 -19.58 25.02 -18.89
N GLY A 239 -20.19 25.68 -19.89
CA GLY A 239 -19.92 27.06 -20.28
C GLY A 239 -19.39 27.23 -21.72
N LYS A 240 -19.15 26.14 -22.46
CA LYS A 240 -18.79 26.18 -23.90
C LYS A 240 -19.86 25.48 -24.72
N ASP A 241 -20.27 26.11 -25.82
CA ASP A 241 -21.17 25.46 -26.78
C ASP A 241 -20.53 24.14 -27.23
N PRO A 242 -21.23 22.98 -27.16
CA PRO A 242 -20.70 21.73 -27.67
C PRO A 242 -20.28 21.84 -29.14
N SER A 243 -20.89 22.73 -29.93
CA SER A 243 -20.51 23.01 -31.32
C SER A 243 -19.22 23.84 -31.45
N ASP A 244 -18.82 24.60 -30.42
CA ASP A 244 -17.52 25.29 -30.27
C ASP A 244 -16.41 24.36 -29.75
N LEU A 245 -16.72 23.09 -29.50
CA LEU A 245 -15.75 22.12 -29.01
C LEU A 245 -14.76 21.78 -30.13
N ASP A 246 -13.51 22.24 -29.99
CA ASP A 246 -12.42 21.88 -30.88
C ASP A 246 -12.36 20.35 -31.07
N GLN A 247 -12.28 19.92 -32.33
CA GLN A 247 -12.32 18.51 -32.72
C GLN A 247 -11.26 17.68 -31.95
N SER A 248 -10.15 18.32 -31.57
CA SER A 248 -9.07 17.69 -30.80
C SER A 248 -9.48 17.33 -29.38
N ILE A 249 -10.36 18.09 -28.72
CA ILE A 249 -10.85 17.78 -27.35
C ILE A 249 -11.77 16.55 -27.41
N ARG A 250 -12.72 16.51 -28.36
CA ARG A 250 -13.61 15.35 -28.55
C ARG A 250 -12.82 14.08 -28.83
N LYS A 251 -11.82 14.16 -29.71
CA LYS A 251 -10.96 13.02 -30.03
C LYS A 251 -10.24 12.50 -28.79
N LEU A 252 -9.63 13.39 -28.00
CA LEU A 252 -8.93 13.01 -26.78
C LEU A 252 -9.85 12.33 -25.75
N LEU A 253 -11.08 12.83 -25.56
CA LEU A 253 -12.05 12.22 -24.65
C LEU A 253 -12.46 10.81 -25.10
N ASN A 254 -12.69 10.63 -26.39
CA ASN A 254 -13.01 9.32 -26.96
C ASN A 254 -11.84 8.34 -26.84
N ASP A 255 -10.61 8.79 -27.10
CA ASP A 255 -9.40 7.97 -27.00
C ASP A 255 -9.17 7.52 -25.54
N LEU A 256 -9.38 8.43 -24.58
CA LEU A 256 -9.33 8.13 -23.14
C LEU A 256 -10.40 7.10 -22.76
N PHE A 257 -11.66 7.34 -23.14
CA PHE A 257 -12.77 6.41 -22.87
C PHE A 257 -12.51 5.01 -23.43
N LEU A 258 -12.04 4.92 -24.68
CA LEU A 258 -11.71 3.64 -25.32
C LEU A 258 -10.56 2.92 -24.61
N SER A 259 -9.57 3.66 -24.13
CA SER A 259 -8.45 3.12 -23.35
C SER A 259 -8.93 2.55 -22.01
N ILE A 260 -9.82 3.27 -21.31
CA ILE A 260 -10.44 2.82 -20.05
C ILE A 260 -11.27 1.55 -20.28
N CYS A 261 -12.12 1.53 -21.32
CA CYS A 261 -12.88 0.35 -21.72
C CYS A 261 -12.00 -0.85 -22.06
N THR A 262 -10.88 -0.62 -22.75
CA THR A 262 -9.89 -1.66 -23.04
C THR A 262 -9.27 -2.21 -21.76
N CYS A 263 -8.92 -1.34 -20.82
CA CYS A 263 -8.35 -1.75 -19.53
C CYS A 263 -9.36 -2.53 -18.69
N MET A 264 -10.64 -2.15 -18.67
CA MET A 264 -11.70 -2.92 -18.01
C MET A 264 -11.88 -4.30 -18.65
N ALA A 265 -12.02 -4.36 -19.97
CA ALA A 265 -12.24 -5.62 -20.68
C ALA A 265 -11.10 -6.63 -20.52
N LYS A 266 -9.86 -6.13 -20.39
CA LYS A 266 -8.64 -6.96 -20.20
C LYS A 266 -8.19 -7.04 -18.74
N TRP A 267 -8.91 -6.41 -17.81
CA TRP A 267 -8.56 -6.29 -16.40
C TRP A 267 -7.13 -5.78 -16.16
N ILE A 268 -6.75 -4.67 -16.80
CA ILE A 268 -5.38 -4.13 -16.76
C ILE A 268 -5.23 -3.18 -15.57
N TRP A 269 -4.52 -3.63 -14.55
CA TRP A 269 -4.18 -2.87 -13.35
C TRP A 269 -2.66 -2.74 -13.23
N GLY A 270 -2.20 -1.56 -12.79
CA GLY A 270 -0.82 -1.31 -12.42
C GLY A 270 0.21 -1.70 -13.48
N ARG A 271 -0.15 -1.65 -14.77
CA ARG A 271 0.72 -2.18 -15.81
C ARG A 271 2.00 -1.37 -15.89
N ASN A 272 3.14 -2.05 -15.78
CA ASN A 272 4.45 -1.44 -15.90
C ASN A 272 5.41 -2.37 -16.65
N TYR A 273 6.49 -1.80 -17.16
CA TYR A 273 7.56 -2.60 -17.76
C TYR A 273 8.24 -3.48 -16.71
N ASN A 274 8.57 -4.69 -17.12
CA ASN A 274 9.19 -5.70 -16.29
C ASN A 274 10.71 -5.50 -16.27
N PHE A 275 11.28 -5.13 -15.12
CA PHE A 275 12.73 -4.98 -15.01
C PHE A 275 13.50 -6.30 -15.10
N LEU A 276 12.80 -7.43 -14.91
CA LEU A 276 13.35 -8.79 -15.01
C LEU A 276 13.22 -9.39 -16.43
N HIS A 277 12.69 -8.63 -17.39
CA HIS A 277 12.40 -9.16 -18.72
C HIS A 277 13.65 -9.77 -19.38
N LYS A 278 13.54 -11.05 -19.74
CA LYS A 278 14.61 -11.86 -20.37
C LYS A 278 15.93 -11.90 -19.58
N MET A 279 15.91 -11.71 -18.27
CA MET A 279 17.10 -12.07 -17.47
C MET A 279 17.32 -13.59 -17.53
N THR A 280 18.56 -14.02 -17.41
CA THR A 280 18.97 -15.44 -17.48
C THR A 280 19.39 -16.00 -16.12
N ASP A 281 18.89 -15.41 -15.03
CA ASP A 281 19.25 -15.83 -13.68
C ASP A 281 18.38 -17.00 -13.22
N GLU A 282 19.00 -18.14 -12.92
CA GLU A 282 18.30 -19.36 -12.48
C GLU A 282 17.66 -19.22 -11.09
N ALA A 283 18.08 -18.24 -10.28
CA ALA A 283 17.48 -17.95 -8.98
C ALA A 283 16.12 -17.22 -9.11
N VAL A 284 15.84 -16.60 -10.27
CA VAL A 284 14.59 -15.89 -10.51
C VAL A 284 13.56 -16.82 -11.15
N PRO A 285 12.35 -16.97 -10.58
CA PRO A 285 11.30 -17.79 -11.15
C PRO A 285 11.00 -17.44 -12.61
N ALA A 286 10.91 -18.45 -13.49
CA ALA A 286 10.65 -18.25 -14.92
C ALA A 286 9.40 -17.40 -15.19
N ALA A 287 8.37 -17.53 -14.32
CA ALA A 287 7.17 -16.72 -14.37
C ALA A 287 7.43 -15.21 -14.34
N LEU A 288 8.52 -14.74 -13.75
CA LEU A 288 8.93 -13.33 -13.68
C LEU A 288 9.74 -12.86 -14.91
N LEU A 289 10.25 -13.77 -15.74
CA LEU A 289 11.20 -13.45 -16.83
C LEU A 289 10.52 -13.27 -18.21
N GLU A 290 9.40 -13.95 -18.42
CA GLU A 290 8.76 -14.14 -19.74
C GLU A 290 8.21 -12.85 -20.39
N SER A 291 7.44 -12.07 -19.63
CA SER A 291 6.66 -10.95 -20.18
C SER A 291 7.44 -9.65 -20.13
N GLU A 292 7.28 -8.79 -21.15
CA GLU A 292 7.84 -7.43 -21.17
C GLU A 292 7.15 -6.51 -20.15
N THR A 293 5.92 -6.83 -19.76
CA THR A 293 5.13 -6.06 -18.79
C THR A 293 4.58 -6.93 -17.67
N ARG A 294 4.39 -6.32 -16.50
CA ARG A 294 3.75 -6.89 -15.31
C ARG A 294 2.58 -6.01 -14.90
N ASP A 295 1.56 -6.63 -14.28
CA ASP A 295 0.38 -5.96 -13.76
C ASP A 295 0.45 -6.04 -12.23
N TYR A 296 0.43 -4.88 -11.56
CA TYR A 296 0.47 -4.81 -10.09
C TYR A 296 -0.90 -4.41 -9.52
N GLU A 297 -1.33 -5.08 -8.45
CA GLU A 297 -2.62 -4.88 -7.78
C GLU A 297 -2.43 -4.63 -6.27
N ASP A 298 -3.49 -4.18 -5.60
CA ASP A 298 -3.55 -4.05 -4.14
C ASP A 298 -3.22 -5.38 -3.45
N ALA A 299 -2.23 -5.34 -2.55
CA ALA A 299 -1.78 -6.53 -1.84
C ALA A 299 -2.89 -7.13 -0.97
N GLY A 300 -3.89 -6.34 -0.57
CA GLY A 300 -5.10 -6.78 0.11
C GLY A 300 -5.94 -7.77 -0.67
N LEU A 301 -5.78 -7.89 -1.98
CA LEU A 301 -6.40 -8.95 -2.78
C LEU A 301 -5.76 -10.33 -2.60
N LEU A 302 -4.62 -10.41 -1.90
CA LEU A 302 -3.97 -11.66 -1.50
C LEU A 302 -3.89 -11.78 0.03
N LEU A 303 -3.34 -10.75 0.68
CA LEU A 303 -3.25 -10.61 2.13
C LEU A 303 -3.36 -9.14 2.52
N ASN A 304 -4.41 -8.79 3.27
CA ASN A 304 -4.67 -7.41 3.69
C ASN A 304 -3.70 -6.89 4.78
N SER A 305 -2.43 -7.29 4.79
CA SER A 305 -1.40 -6.74 5.66
C SER A 305 0.00 -7.02 5.07
N PRO A 306 0.94 -6.07 5.11
CA PRO A 306 2.23 -6.17 4.41
C PRO A 306 3.27 -7.03 5.16
N TYR A 307 2.89 -8.22 5.65
CA TYR A 307 3.79 -9.10 6.39
C TYR A 307 5.03 -9.52 5.58
N PHE A 308 4.85 -9.85 4.30
CA PHE A 308 5.94 -10.33 3.46
C PHE A 308 7.01 -9.27 3.18
N SER A 309 6.62 -7.99 3.23
CA SER A 309 7.53 -6.84 3.16
C SER A 309 8.32 -6.59 4.44
N VAL A 310 8.23 -7.43 5.47
CA VAL A 310 9.11 -7.32 6.66
C VAL A 310 9.79 -8.63 7.01
N LEU A 311 9.36 -9.74 6.39
CA LEU A 311 9.88 -11.08 6.65
C LEU A 311 11.11 -11.46 5.80
N ARG A 312 11.66 -10.51 5.03
CA ARG A 312 12.99 -10.64 4.41
C ARG A 312 14.04 -10.89 5.50
N GLU A 313 14.88 -11.92 5.32
CA GLU A 313 15.86 -12.32 6.33
C GLU A 313 16.85 -11.19 6.64
N GLU A 314 17.19 -10.38 5.64
CA GLU A 314 18.14 -9.25 5.74
C GLU A 314 17.63 -8.11 6.62
N ARG A 315 16.31 -8.05 6.89
CA ARG A 315 15.74 -7.02 7.78
C ARG A 315 15.92 -7.34 9.26
N HIS A 316 16.19 -8.60 9.59
CA HIS A 316 16.41 -9.05 10.98
C HIS A 316 15.34 -8.56 11.97
N ILE A 317 14.06 -8.59 11.57
CA ILE A 317 12.96 -8.08 12.40
C ILE A 317 12.80 -8.93 13.66
N ASP A 318 12.80 -8.28 14.83
CA ASP A 318 12.56 -8.92 16.12
C ASP A 318 11.09 -8.82 16.55
N LEU A 319 10.44 -7.70 16.22
CA LEU A 319 9.08 -7.39 16.62
C LEU A 319 8.29 -6.78 15.46
N ILE A 320 7.11 -7.33 15.21
CA ILE A 320 6.11 -6.83 14.29
C ILE A 320 4.93 -6.32 15.13
N ILE A 321 4.52 -5.07 14.92
CA ILE A 321 3.26 -4.52 15.41
C ILE A 321 2.32 -4.42 14.21
N SER A 322 1.32 -5.30 14.15
CA SER A 322 0.30 -5.31 13.09
C SER A 322 -0.96 -4.61 13.54
N LEU A 323 -1.31 -3.52 12.87
CA LEU A 323 -2.54 -2.78 13.04
C LEU A 323 -3.54 -3.25 11.98
N ASP A 324 -4.61 -3.91 12.42
CA ASP A 324 -5.60 -4.51 11.52
C ASP A 324 -6.91 -3.72 11.49
N TYR A 325 -7.12 -3.01 10.38
CA TYR A 325 -8.29 -2.22 10.02
C TYR A 325 -9.27 -2.96 9.11
N SER A 326 -9.10 -4.27 8.91
CA SER A 326 -9.96 -5.09 8.06
C SER A 326 -11.40 -5.07 8.56
N ASP A 327 -12.34 -5.11 7.62
CA ASP A 327 -13.74 -5.41 7.93
C ASP A 327 -13.94 -6.93 7.91
N GLY A 328 -14.84 -7.46 8.74
CA GLY A 328 -15.05 -8.89 8.90
C GLY A 328 -14.17 -9.53 9.98
N ASP A 329 -13.57 -10.69 9.68
CA ASP A 329 -12.81 -11.50 10.65
C ASP A 329 -11.51 -10.77 11.10
N PRO A 330 -11.41 -10.40 12.40
CA PRO A 330 -10.29 -9.61 12.94
C PRO A 330 -8.96 -10.37 12.99
N PHE A 331 -8.95 -11.68 12.74
CA PHE A 331 -7.74 -12.50 12.76
C PHE A 331 -7.37 -13.04 11.38
N MET A 332 -8.13 -12.70 10.34
CA MET A 332 -7.95 -13.24 9.00
C MET A 332 -6.54 -12.98 8.47
N THR A 333 -6.02 -11.76 8.67
CA THR A 333 -4.70 -11.37 8.15
C THR A 333 -3.57 -12.16 8.81
N VAL A 334 -3.50 -12.18 10.14
CA VAL A 334 -2.42 -12.85 10.90
C VAL A 334 -2.48 -14.37 10.75
N ARG A 335 -3.69 -14.97 10.67
CA ARG A 335 -3.83 -16.41 10.38
C ARG A 335 -3.35 -16.77 8.98
N LYS A 336 -3.80 -16.03 7.97
CA LYS A 336 -3.34 -16.24 6.59
C LYS A 336 -1.85 -16.03 6.44
N ALA A 337 -1.28 -15.02 7.10
CA ALA A 337 0.17 -14.80 7.12
C ALA A 337 0.91 -16.03 7.66
N ALA A 338 0.50 -16.56 8.82
CA ALA A 338 1.10 -17.76 9.40
C ALA A 338 0.96 -18.99 8.49
N GLU A 339 -0.20 -19.21 7.88
CA GLU A 339 -0.41 -20.31 6.94
C GLU A 339 0.50 -20.20 5.70
N MET A 340 0.64 -19.01 5.14
CA MET A 340 1.50 -18.77 3.98
C MET A 340 2.97 -18.92 4.35
N CYS A 341 3.40 -18.37 5.48
CA CYS A 341 4.77 -18.52 5.99
C CYS A 341 5.12 -19.99 6.20
N LYS A 342 4.20 -20.77 6.79
CA LYS A 342 4.36 -22.23 6.94
C LYS A 342 4.54 -22.96 5.61
N LYS A 343 3.79 -22.58 4.57
CA LYS A 343 3.91 -23.17 3.22
C LYS A 343 5.24 -22.81 2.54
N LEU A 344 5.75 -21.62 2.81
CA LEU A 344 6.98 -21.07 2.23
C LEU A 344 8.23 -21.35 3.09
N ASN A 345 8.08 -22.05 4.23
CA ASN A 345 9.14 -22.27 5.22
C ASN A 345 9.78 -20.97 5.75
N ILE A 346 9.00 -19.89 5.84
CA ILE A 346 9.43 -18.62 6.43
C ILE A 346 9.16 -18.66 7.94
N PRO A 347 10.14 -18.33 8.81
CA PRO A 347 9.93 -18.28 10.25
C PRO A 347 8.84 -17.27 10.64
N PHE A 348 7.78 -17.75 11.31
CA PHE A 348 6.68 -16.94 11.79
C PHE A 348 6.11 -17.58 13.07
N PRO A 349 5.59 -16.81 14.04
CA PRO A 349 5.05 -17.36 15.28
C PRO A 349 3.80 -18.21 15.03
N GLU A 350 3.55 -19.16 15.93
CA GLU A 350 2.27 -19.88 15.95
C GLU A 350 1.13 -18.93 16.34
N VAL A 351 0.05 -18.97 15.56
CA VAL A 351 -1.13 -18.12 15.76
C VAL A 351 -2.25 -18.96 16.36
N ASN A 352 -2.28 -19.02 17.68
CA ASN A 352 -3.31 -19.72 18.45
C ASN A 352 -4.26 -18.70 19.08
N ILE A 353 -5.53 -18.71 18.65
CA ILE A 353 -6.56 -17.77 19.13
C ILE A 353 -7.62 -18.57 19.90
N PRO A 354 -7.92 -18.21 21.16
CA PRO A 354 -8.99 -18.84 21.93
C PRO A 354 -10.35 -18.71 21.24
N SER A 355 -11.19 -19.75 21.30
CA SER A 355 -12.50 -19.72 20.62
C SER A 355 -13.42 -18.59 21.12
N GLU A 356 -13.30 -18.21 22.40
CA GLU A 356 -14.05 -17.08 22.97
C GLU A 356 -13.66 -15.73 22.34
N ASP A 357 -12.40 -15.60 21.93
CA ASP A 357 -11.84 -14.38 21.36
C ASP A 357 -12.23 -14.20 19.89
N LEU A 358 -12.73 -15.26 19.22
CA LEU A 358 -13.26 -15.17 17.85
C LEU A 358 -14.57 -14.35 17.79
N GLU A 359 -15.40 -14.47 18.83
CA GLU A 359 -16.66 -13.71 18.96
C GLU A 359 -16.46 -12.39 19.70
N LYS A 360 -15.48 -12.34 20.60
CA LYS A 360 -15.19 -11.20 21.48
C LYS A 360 -13.69 -10.84 21.44
N PRO A 361 -13.18 -10.39 20.29
CA PRO A 361 -11.78 -9.99 20.14
C PRO A 361 -11.40 -8.94 21.17
N LYS A 362 -10.24 -9.15 21.81
CA LYS A 362 -9.55 -8.23 22.73
C LYS A 362 -8.86 -7.12 21.94
N ASP A 363 -8.38 -6.13 22.67
CA ASP A 363 -7.66 -4.98 22.12
C ASP A 363 -6.33 -5.35 21.44
N PHE A 364 -5.61 -6.34 21.94
CA PHE A 364 -4.41 -6.88 21.27
C PHE A 364 -4.09 -8.32 21.64
N TYR A 365 -3.21 -8.92 20.84
CA TYR A 365 -2.72 -10.28 20.96
C TYR A 365 -1.21 -10.32 20.78
N VAL A 366 -0.52 -11.21 21.50
CA VAL A 366 0.92 -11.39 21.39
C VAL A 366 1.22 -12.83 20.98
N PHE A 367 1.76 -13.00 19.79
CA PHE A 367 2.23 -14.29 19.27
C PHE A 367 3.75 -14.32 19.33
N LYS A 368 4.29 -15.03 20.33
CA LYS A 368 5.74 -15.11 20.55
C LYS A 368 6.41 -15.99 19.48
N GLY A 369 7.42 -15.45 18.83
CA GLY A 369 8.25 -16.19 17.86
C GLY A 369 9.39 -16.92 18.56
N GLN A 370 9.67 -18.16 18.15
CA GLN A 370 10.89 -18.89 18.50
C GLN A 370 11.80 -18.89 17.28
N ASN A 371 12.93 -18.17 17.32
CA ASN A 371 13.78 -17.91 16.14
C ASN A 371 13.02 -17.27 14.97
N ALA A 372 11.97 -16.52 15.28
CA ALA A 372 11.09 -15.80 14.37
C ALA A 372 10.70 -14.47 15.03
N PRO A 373 10.25 -13.45 14.27
CA PRO A 373 9.74 -12.23 14.86
C PRO A 373 8.56 -12.53 15.80
N THR A 374 8.45 -11.76 16.87
CA THR A 374 7.23 -11.74 17.67
C THR A 374 6.21 -10.81 17.04
N VAL A 375 4.94 -11.20 17.04
CA VAL A 375 3.86 -10.41 16.43
C VAL A 375 2.91 -9.92 17.52
N ILE A 376 2.77 -8.61 17.63
CA ILE A 376 1.69 -7.97 18.35
C ILE A 376 0.61 -7.63 17.32
N HIS A 377 -0.55 -8.25 17.44
CA HIS A 377 -1.69 -8.03 16.54
C HIS A 377 -2.76 -7.20 17.24
N ILE A 378 -3.15 -6.08 16.63
CA ILE A 378 -4.09 -5.10 17.19
C ILE A 378 -5.28 -4.96 16.22
N PRO A 379 -6.37 -5.70 16.43
CA PRO A 379 -7.57 -5.56 15.62
C PRO A 379 -8.33 -4.28 15.97
N LEU A 380 -8.73 -3.51 14.97
CA LEU A 380 -9.54 -2.30 15.13
C LEU A 380 -10.88 -2.61 15.77
N PHE A 381 -11.56 -3.63 15.25
CA PHE A 381 -12.86 -4.08 15.73
C PHE A 381 -12.68 -5.07 16.88
N ASN A 382 -12.69 -4.53 18.09
CA ASN A 382 -12.55 -5.29 19.34
C ASN A 382 -13.56 -4.83 20.41
N VAL A 383 -13.66 -5.59 21.50
CA VAL A 383 -14.63 -5.31 22.57
C VAL A 383 -14.39 -3.98 23.28
N VAL A 384 -13.14 -3.51 23.35
CA VAL A 384 -12.76 -2.25 24.00
C VAL A 384 -13.19 -1.07 23.12
N ASN A 385 -12.86 -1.11 21.83
CA ASN A 385 -13.18 -0.07 20.86
C ASN A 385 -14.67 0.00 20.51
N CYS A 386 -15.35 -1.15 20.44
CA CYS A 386 -16.73 -1.25 19.97
C CYS A 386 -17.76 -1.45 21.11
N GLY A 387 -17.33 -1.43 22.37
CA GLY A 387 -18.23 -1.59 23.53
C GLY A 387 -19.06 -2.87 23.50
N GLY A 388 -18.52 -3.96 22.95
CA GLY A 388 -19.21 -5.26 22.80
C GLY A 388 -20.29 -5.32 21.71
N LYS A 389 -20.48 -4.27 20.89
CA LYS A 389 -21.44 -4.25 19.76
C LYS A 389 -20.77 -4.64 18.44
N LEU A 390 -20.03 -5.74 18.43
CA LEU A 390 -19.43 -6.26 17.19
C LEU A 390 -20.53 -6.94 16.37
N ARG A 391 -20.80 -6.40 15.19
CA ARG A 391 -21.51 -7.14 14.14
C ARG A 391 -20.44 -7.67 13.20
N LEU A 392 -19.97 -8.89 13.44
CA LEU A 392 -19.17 -9.59 12.45
C LEU A 392 -20.07 -9.80 11.24
N SER A 393 -19.74 -9.18 10.11
CA SER A 393 -20.45 -9.41 8.85
C SER A 393 -20.23 -10.88 8.47
N SER A 394 -21.32 -11.63 8.37
CA SER A 394 -21.35 -13.03 7.93
C SER A 394 -20.91 -13.20 6.49
#